data_AF-A3YB06-F1
#
_entry.id   AF-A3YB06-F1
#
_cell.length_a   1.000
_cell.length_b   1.000
_cell.length_c   1.000
_cell.angle_alpha   90.00
_cell.angle_beta   90.00
_cell.angle_gamma   90.00
#
_symmetry.space_group_name_H-M   'P 1'
#
loop_
_entity.id
_entity.type
_entity.pdbx_description
1 polymer ?
#
loop_
_entity_poly.entity_id
_entity_poly.type
_entity_poly.pdbx_seq_one_letter_code
_entity_poly.pdbx_strand_id
1 'polypeptide(L)'
;MPFEDLEHISEPLIKALTDYLNLPASHFTLEYQAVTYLGAGGASLAYPFFEVLWFARTEQQKADVVRIITELVKPALVTESDICVLFSTMQSDDYYYEKGTTS
;
A
#
# COMPACT_ATOMS: atom_id res chain seq x y z
N MET A 1 -6.51 5.50 8.18
CA MET A 1 -5.77 5.17 9.42
C MET A 1 -4.85 6.33 9.79
N PRO A 2 -4.54 6.56 11.07
CA PRO A 2 -3.52 7.51 11.53
C PRO A 2 -2.13 7.26 10.93
N PHE A 3 -1.29 8.28 10.90
CA PHE A 3 0.09 8.17 10.39
C PHE A 3 0.93 7.21 11.23
N GLU A 4 0.80 7.30 12.55
CA GLU A 4 1.58 6.53 13.52
C GLU A 4 1.33 5.03 13.36
N ASP A 5 0.07 4.66 13.08
CA ASP A 5 -0.29 3.27 12.80
C ASP A 5 0.34 2.79 11.48
N LEU A 6 0.37 3.64 10.44
CA LEU A 6 0.98 3.30 9.16
C LEU A 6 2.50 3.19 9.28
N GLU A 7 3.13 4.11 10.02
CA GLU A 7 4.55 4.11 10.32
C GLU A 7 4.94 2.82 11.06
N HIS A 8 4.16 2.42 12.06
CA HIS A 8 4.38 1.18 12.82
C HIS A 8 4.33 -0.09 11.94
N ILE A 9 3.41 -0.15 10.97
CA ILE A 9 3.29 -1.32 10.07
C ILE A 9 4.17 -1.24 8.82
N SER A 10 4.83 -0.11 8.56
CA SER A 10 5.53 0.15 7.29
C SER A 10 6.65 -0.85 7.00
N GLU A 11 7.53 -1.11 7.97
CA GLU A 11 8.63 -2.08 7.84
C GLU A 11 8.11 -3.52 7.71
N PRO A 12 7.22 -4.03 8.58
CA PRO A 12 6.59 -5.34 8.40
C PRO A 12 5.91 -5.52 7.04
N LEU A 13 5.22 -4.49 6.55
CA LEU A 13 4.53 -4.50 5.27
C LEU A 13 5.50 -4.60 4.10
N ILE A 14 6.51 -3.71 4.06
CA ILE A 14 7.52 -3.74 3.01
C ILE A 14 8.24 -5.09 3.03
N LYS A 15 8.61 -5.59 4.21
CA LYS A 15 9.28 -6.90 4.34
C LYS A 15 8.42 -8.05 3.82
N ALA A 16 7.13 -8.08 4.17
CA ALA A 16 6.22 -9.13 3.70
C ALA A 16 6.07 -9.10 2.17
N LEU A 17 5.98 -7.91 1.58
CA LEU A 17 5.88 -7.73 0.13
C LEU A 17 7.18 -8.10 -0.59
N THR A 18 8.35 -7.73 -0.04
CA THR A 18 9.65 -8.08 -0.62
C THR A 18 9.87 -9.59 -0.62
N ASP A 19 9.54 -10.25 0.48
CA ASP A 19 9.69 -11.70 0.64
C ASP A 19 8.74 -12.44 -0.32
N TYR A 20 7.48 -11.98 -0.44
CA TYR A 20 6.49 -12.60 -1.31
C TYR A 20 6.79 -12.40 -2.80
N LEU A 21 7.14 -11.18 -3.21
CA LEU A 21 7.40 -10.84 -4.62
C LEU A 21 8.82 -11.17 -5.07
N ASN A 22 9.70 -11.55 -4.14
CA ASN A 22 11.14 -11.76 -4.36
C ASN A 22 11.79 -10.52 -5.01
N LEU A 23 11.56 -9.36 -4.41
CA LEU A 23 12.07 -8.06 -4.85
C LEU A 23 12.85 -7.39 -3.70
N PRO A 24 13.89 -6.59 -3.99
CA PRO A 24 14.59 -5.86 -2.94
C PRO A 24 13.70 -4.79 -2.31
N ALA A 25 13.89 -4.50 -1.02
CA ALA A 25 13.16 -3.46 -0.30
C ALA A 25 13.25 -2.08 -0.96
N SER A 26 14.37 -1.79 -1.63
CA SER A 26 14.58 -0.55 -2.37
C SER A 26 13.64 -0.35 -3.58
N HIS A 27 12.84 -1.35 -3.96
CA HIS A 27 11.80 -1.22 -4.99
C HIS A 27 10.45 -0.75 -4.43
N PHE A 28 10.32 -0.63 -3.11
CA PHE A 28 9.08 -0.23 -2.46
C PHE A 28 9.25 1.14 -1.83
N THR A 29 8.20 1.93 -1.95
CA THR A 29 7.98 3.16 -1.18
C THR A 29 6.56 3.09 -0.64
N LEU A 30 6.32 3.75 0.50
CA LEU A 30 5.00 3.86 1.09
C LEU A 30 4.76 5.34 1.38
N GLU A 31 3.68 5.88 0.82
CA GLU A 31 3.27 7.27 1.00
C GLU A 31 2.10 7.35 1.99
N TYR A 32 2.14 8.33 2.89
CA TYR A 32 1.01 8.70 3.73
C TYR A 32 0.33 9.95 3.19
N GLN A 33 -0.99 9.89 2.98
CA GLN A 33 -1.79 11.03 2.55
C GLN A 33 -2.79 11.42 3.64
N ALA A 34 -2.64 12.62 4.20
CA ALA A 34 -3.54 13.19 5.21
C ALA A 34 -4.80 13.77 4.56
N VAL A 35 -5.69 12.90 4.08
CA VAL A 35 -6.93 13.31 3.38
C VAL A 35 -8.14 13.22 4.32
N THR A 36 -9.04 14.20 4.22
CA THR A 36 -10.36 14.16 4.87
C THR A 36 -11.42 13.83 3.84
N TYR A 37 -12.19 12.77 4.10
CA TYR A 37 -13.28 12.35 3.22
C TYR A 37 -14.60 12.99 3.64
N LEU A 38 -15.37 13.41 2.64
CA LEU A 38 -16.70 13.98 2.80
C LEU A 38 -17.72 13.02 2.16
N GLY A 39 -18.74 12.64 2.91
CA GLY A 39 -19.85 11.81 2.45
C GLY A 39 -21.20 12.52 2.59
N ALA A 40 -22.28 11.79 2.32
CA ALA A 40 -23.63 12.29 2.57
C ALA A 40 -23.82 12.53 4.08
N GLY A 41 -23.84 13.81 4.49
CA GLY A 41 -23.92 14.21 5.90
C GLY A 41 -22.65 14.90 6.46
N GLY A 42 -21.61 15.09 5.64
CA GLY A 42 -20.40 15.83 6.04
C GLY A 42 -19.17 14.93 6.15
N ALA A 43 -18.27 15.24 7.09
CA ALA A 43 -17.06 14.44 7.29
C ALA A 43 -17.40 12.99 7.62
N SER A 44 -16.85 12.06 6.85
CA SER A 44 -17.05 10.61 7.03
C SER A 44 -15.77 9.99 7.58
N LEU A 45 -15.91 9.03 8.50
CA LEU A 45 -14.82 8.13 8.87
C LEU A 45 -14.56 7.23 7.65
N ALA A 46 -13.57 7.59 6.85
CA ALA A 46 -13.16 6.74 5.74
C ALA A 46 -12.38 5.53 6.25
N TYR A 47 -12.60 4.41 5.57
CA TYR A 47 -11.77 3.22 5.73
C TYR A 47 -10.35 3.46 5.17
N PRO A 48 -9.34 2.68 5.59
CA PRO A 48 -8.02 2.69 4.96
C PRO A 48 -8.12 2.40 3.46
N PHE A 49 -7.53 3.27 2.66
CA PHE A 49 -7.46 3.15 1.21
C PHE A 49 -6.00 3.06 0.78
N PHE A 50 -5.64 1.95 0.13
CA PHE A 50 -4.31 1.73 -0.43
C PHE A 50 -4.38 1.82 -1.94
N GLU A 51 -3.59 2.72 -2.53
CA GLU A 51 -3.31 2.69 -3.96
C GLU A 51 -1.96 2.01 -4.20
N VAL A 52 -1.94 1.00 -5.06
CA VAL A 52 -0.75 0.22 -5.40
C VAL A 52 -0.40 0.49 -6.86
N LEU A 53 0.63 1.30 -7.06
CA LEU A 53 1.26 1.52 -8.35
C LEU A 53 2.34 0.45 -8.56
N TRP A 54 2.19 -0.36 -9.60
CA TRP A 54 3.04 -1.52 -9.81
C TRP A 54 3.11 -1.95 -11.28
N PHE A 55 4.07 -2.81 -11.62
CA PHE A 55 4.09 -3.45 -12.95
C PHE A 55 3.13 -4.63 -13.03
N ALA A 56 2.79 -5.04 -14.27
CA ALA A 56 1.89 -6.15 -14.53
C ALA A 56 2.42 -7.48 -13.95
N ARG A 57 1.60 -8.11 -13.10
CA ARG A 57 1.84 -9.35 -12.34
C ARG A 57 0.63 -10.27 -12.51
N THR A 58 0.72 -11.51 -12.02
CA THR A 58 -0.40 -12.46 -12.13
C THR A 58 -1.58 -12.05 -11.23
N GLU A 59 -2.79 -12.48 -11.57
CA GLU A 59 -3.97 -12.23 -10.71
C GLU A 59 -3.82 -12.89 -9.33
N GLN A 60 -3.14 -14.04 -9.25
CA GLN A 60 -2.81 -14.68 -7.97
C GLN A 60 -1.90 -13.78 -7.12
N GLN A 61 -0.86 -13.19 -7.72
CA GLN A 61 0.01 -12.25 -7.03
C GLN A 61 -0.74 -11.01 -6.56
N LYS A 62 -1.69 -10.50 -7.36
CA LYS A 62 -2.56 -9.40 -6.96
C LYS A 62 -3.38 -9.75 -5.72
N ALA A 63 -4.03 -10.92 -5.73
CA ALA A 63 -4.86 -11.40 -4.63
C ALA A 63 -4.04 -11.61 -3.34
N ASP A 64 -2.84 -12.16 -3.44
CA ASP A 64 -1.96 -12.36 -2.29
C ASP A 64 -1.41 -11.04 -1.73
N VAL A 65 -1.10 -10.06 -2.58
CA VAL A 65 -0.72 -8.71 -2.13
C VAL A 65 -1.87 -8.05 -1.36
N VAL A 66 -3.12 -8.16 -1.85
CA VAL A 66 -4.31 -7.69 -1.10
C VAL A 66 -4.39 -8.36 0.26
N ARG A 67 -4.20 -9.68 0.31
CA ARG A 67 -4.24 -10.45 1.56
C ARG A 67 -3.16 -9.99 2.54
N ILE A 68 -1.91 -9.81 2.09
CA ILE A 68 -0.80 -9.33 2.90
C ILE A 68 -1.11 -7.95 3.50
N ILE A 69 -1.55 -6.99 2.67
CA ILE A 69 -1.94 -5.65 3.12
C ILE A 69 -3.06 -5.76 4.17
N THR A 70 -4.10 -6.54 3.88
CA THR A 70 -5.26 -6.69 4.75
C THR A 70 -4.88 -7.30 6.10
N GLU A 71 -4.09 -8.37 6.13
CA GLU A 71 -3.66 -9.06 7.34
C GLU A 71 -2.81 -8.16 8.25
N LEU A 72 -1.98 -7.28 7.67
CA LEU A 72 -1.11 -6.36 8.44
C LEU A 72 -1.82 -5.09 8.89
N VAL A 73 -2.76 -4.58 8.10
CA VAL A 73 -3.51 -3.35 8.42
C VAL A 73 -4.62 -3.62 9.43
N LYS A 74 -5.32 -4.75 9.29
CA LYS A 74 -6.50 -5.05 10.10
C LYS A 74 -6.29 -4.94 11.62
N PRO A 75 -5.17 -5.40 12.21
CA PRO A 75 -4.91 -5.26 13.65
C PRO A 75 -4.78 -3.81 14.13
N ALA A 76 -4.43 -2.87 13.24
CA ALA A 76 -4.30 -1.46 13.57
C ALA A 76 -5.64 -0.70 13.49
N LEU A 77 -6.73 -1.35 13.05
CA LEU A 77 -8.03 -0.70 12.93
C LEU A 77 -8.81 -0.80 14.25
N VAL A 78 -9.31 0.34 14.73
CA VAL A 78 -10.13 0.45 15.94
C VAL A 78 -11.50 -0.22 15.78
N THR A 79 -11.94 -0.43 14.54
CA THR A 79 -13.23 -1.06 14.19
C THR A 79 -13.02 -2.07 13.07
N GLU A 80 -13.98 -2.99 12.89
CA GLU A 80 -14.10 -3.86 11.71
C GLU A 80 -14.50 -3.03 10.46
N SER A 81 -13.70 -2.03 10.14
CA SER A 81 -13.83 -1.24 8.91
C SER A 81 -13.36 -2.06 7.72
N ASP A 82 -13.97 -1.81 6.57
CA ASP A 82 -13.48 -2.32 5.29
C ASP A 82 -12.04 -1.86 5.04
N ILE A 83 -11.31 -2.56 4.16
CA ILE A 83 -10.03 -2.12 3.63
C ILE A 83 -10.15 -2.14 2.12
N CYS A 84 -9.81 -1.02 1.47
CA CYS A 84 -9.83 -0.94 0.01
C CYS A 84 -8.40 -0.91 -0.54
N VAL A 85 -8.16 -1.72 -1.56
CA VAL A 85 -6.90 -1.75 -2.30
C VAL A 85 -7.20 -1.56 -3.77
N LEU A 86 -6.73 -0.45 -4.35
CA LEU A 86 -6.82 -0.15 -5.77
C LEU A 86 -5.46 -0.39 -6.43
N PHE A 87 -5.44 -1.11 -7.54
CA PHE A 87 -4.22 -1.33 -8.31
C PHE A 87 -4.20 -0.49 -9.59
N SER A 88 -3.10 0.21 -9.79
CA SER A 88 -2.78 0.95 -11.01
C SER A 88 -1.56 0.29 -11.67
N THR A 89 -1.77 -0.47 -12.76
CA THR A 89 -0.69 -1.13 -13.48
C THR A 89 0.04 -0.15 -14.39
N MET A 90 1.31 0.11 -14.09
CA MET A 90 2.22 0.94 -14.87
C MET A 90 2.69 0.21 -16.12
N GLN A 91 2.73 0.92 -17.24
CA GLN A 91 3.39 0.45 -18.45
C GLN A 91 4.90 0.69 -18.33
N SER A 92 5.71 -0.27 -18.79
CA SER A 92 7.16 -0.23 -18.59
C SER A 92 7.87 0.89 -19.36
N ASP A 93 7.30 1.31 -20.48
CA ASP A 93 7.78 2.41 -21.33
C ASP A 93 7.50 3.79 -20.72
N ASP A 94 6.56 3.89 -19.78
CA ASP A 94 6.25 5.13 -19.04
C ASP A 94 7.03 5.26 -17.72
N TYR A 95 7.86 4.27 -17.36
CA TYR A 95 8.60 4.25 -16.10
C TYR A 95 10.11 4.32 -16.32
N TYR A 96 10.72 5.41 -15.85
CA TYR A 96 12.17 5.62 -15.85
C TYR A 96 12.65 5.86 -14.43
N TYR A 97 13.72 5.17 -14.02
CA TYR A 97 14.41 5.44 -12.76
C TYR A 97 15.92 5.53 -12.99
N GLU A 98 16.53 6.58 -12.45
CA GLU A 98 17.98 6.69 -12.39
C GLU A 98 18.43 6.25 -11.00
N LYS A 99 19.29 5.23 -10.94
CA LYS A 99 19.89 4.84 -9.67
C LYS A 99 20.91 5.92 -9.29
N GLY A 100 20.61 6.69 -8.23
CA GLY A 100 21.58 7.61 -7.66
C GLY A 100 22.88 6.88 -7.26
N THR A 101 24.02 7.50 -7.50
CA THR A 101 25.31 7.03 -6.97
C THR A 101 25.38 7.37 -5.49
N THR A 102 25.27 6.37 -4.62
CA THR A 102 25.71 6.52 -3.22
C THR A 102 27.22 6.78 -3.21
N SER A 103 27.63 7.90 -2.61
CA SER A 103 29.02 8.19 -2.26
C SER A 103 29.44 7.37 -1.03
#